data_AF-F4MU79-F1
#
_entry.id   AF-F4MU79-F1
#
_cell.length_a   1.000
_cell.length_b   1.000
_cell.length_c   1.000
_cell.angle_alpha   90.00
_cell.angle_beta   90.00
_cell.angle_gamma   90.00
#
_symmetry.space_group_name_H-M   'P 1'
#
loop_
_entity.id
_entity.type
_entity.pdbx_description
1 polymer ?
#
loop_
_entity_poly.entity_id
_entity_poly.type
_entity_poly.pdbx_seq_one_letter_code
_entity_poly.pdbx_strand_id
1 'polypeptide(L)'
;MVAQISSIGFPVPRVVSNVITGAKQSPATFQPSTRVTLSDASDEINAIYNIGAQKLRTSTTSSNSQLAYLMSANLHQSVSVSFQGLGKALLLQLKDDPNDFSSAVASPVDVQVSGDNDKAAAVALGIVTQSGVKVSVSLSRQQDGIVAQIQTSHGDLDENEVLAISGLADAFQAALDGLSAQPPVVNIDGLTQFDNTILKSVDLNTDVRQGNDSLQSLNYQSDNVSRG
;
A
#
# COMPACT_ATOMS: atom_id res chain seq x y z
N MET A 1 -24.46 9.77 84.28
CA MET A 1 -25.18 8.51 84.00
C MET A 1 -25.38 8.40 82.50
N VAL A 2 -25.10 7.21 81.97
CA VAL A 2 -25.15 6.79 80.57
C VAL A 2 -26.57 6.43 80.12
N ALA A 3 -26.88 6.65 78.85
CA ALA A 3 -27.66 5.77 77.94
C ALA A 3 -27.69 6.41 76.52
N GLN A 4 -26.92 5.95 75.53
CA GLN A 4 -27.19 4.84 74.58
C GLN A 4 -28.51 4.95 73.79
N ILE A 5 -28.39 5.21 72.48
CA ILE A 5 -29.18 4.59 71.41
C ILE A 5 -28.28 4.37 70.19
N SER A 6 -28.49 3.22 69.55
CA SER A 6 -27.57 2.55 68.63
C SER A 6 -27.87 2.83 67.15
N SER A 7 -26.78 2.80 66.38
CA SER A 7 -26.55 2.38 64.98
C SER A 7 -27.72 2.10 64.02
N ILE A 8 -27.60 2.70 62.82
CA ILE A 8 -27.86 2.03 61.54
C ILE A 8 -26.77 2.48 60.56
N GLY A 9 -26.06 1.51 59.98
CA GLY A 9 -24.91 1.74 59.08
C GLY A 9 -25.22 1.48 57.61
N PHE A 10 -24.46 2.14 56.74
CA PHE A 10 -24.21 1.71 55.37
C PHE A 10 -22.69 1.82 55.09
N PRO A 11 -22.03 0.77 54.58
CA PRO A 11 -20.60 0.76 54.31
C PRO A 11 -20.25 1.47 52.99
N VAL A 12 -19.20 2.29 53.00
CA VAL A 12 -18.51 2.76 51.79
C VAL A 12 -17.41 1.75 51.40
N PRO A 13 -17.27 1.38 50.11
CA PRO A 13 -16.20 0.48 49.68
C PRO A 13 -14.84 1.20 49.71
N ARG A 14 -13.87 0.59 50.42
CA ARG A 14 -12.44 0.95 50.41
C ARG A 14 -11.82 0.52 49.07
N VAL A 15 -11.18 1.47 48.38
CA VAL A 15 -10.18 1.16 47.35
C VAL A 15 -8.88 0.79 48.07
N VAL A 16 -8.47 -0.47 47.96
CA VAL A 16 -7.15 -0.94 48.40
C VAL A 16 -6.15 -0.71 47.26
N SER A 17 -5.16 0.15 47.52
CA SER A 17 -3.95 0.25 46.72
C SER A 17 -3.12 -1.02 46.90
N ASN A 18 -2.79 -1.70 45.80
CA ASN A 18 -1.75 -2.72 45.80
C ASN A 18 -0.54 -2.20 45.00
N VAL A 19 0.51 -1.83 45.73
CA VAL A 19 1.83 -1.53 45.17
C VAL A 19 2.48 -2.86 44.79
N ILE A 20 2.92 -2.98 43.54
CA ILE A 20 3.85 -4.04 43.12
C ILE A 20 5.17 -3.36 42.77
N THR A 21 6.19 -3.76 43.51
CA THR A 21 7.59 -3.33 43.47
C THR A 21 8.29 -3.72 42.17
N GLY A 22 9.03 -2.78 41.59
CA GLY A 22 10.35 -3.01 40.96
C GLY A 22 10.42 -3.82 39.66
N ALA A 23 10.45 -3.12 38.53
CA ALA A 23 11.31 -3.48 37.41
C ALA A 23 11.80 -2.19 36.75
N LYS A 24 13.13 -2.11 36.56
CA LYS A 24 13.82 -1.03 35.85
C LYS A 24 13.08 -0.75 34.54
N GLN A 25 12.70 0.50 34.30
CA GLN A 25 12.20 0.95 33.01
C GLN A 25 13.29 0.71 31.97
N SER A 26 13.16 -0.40 31.25
CA SER A 26 13.87 -0.65 30.00
C SER A 26 13.57 0.52 29.06
N PRO A 27 14.56 1.10 28.37
CA PRO A 27 14.30 2.10 27.37
C PRO A 27 13.34 1.51 26.33
N ALA A 28 12.21 2.19 26.12
CA ALA A 28 11.20 1.79 25.16
C ALA A 28 11.87 1.60 23.80
N THR A 29 11.93 0.34 23.35
CA THR A 29 12.38 0.03 22.01
C THR A 29 11.26 0.45 21.07
N PHE A 30 11.55 1.39 20.17
CA PHE A 30 10.67 1.82 19.11
C PHE A 30 10.23 0.59 18.30
N GLN A 31 8.95 0.24 18.38
CA GLN A 31 8.39 -0.84 17.58
C GLN A 31 7.53 -0.22 16.47
N PRO A 32 7.91 -0.35 15.19
CA PRO A 32 7.07 0.08 14.08
C PRO A 32 5.74 -0.69 14.12
N SER A 33 4.63 0.01 13.88
CA SER A 33 3.29 -0.60 13.82
C SER A 33 2.98 -0.96 12.38
N THR A 34 3.03 -2.25 12.07
CA THR A 34 2.62 -2.78 10.77
C THR A 34 1.21 -3.35 10.87
N ARG A 35 0.24 -2.79 10.13
CA ARG A 35 -1.11 -3.38 10.01
C ARG A 35 -1.28 -4.00 8.63
N VAL A 36 -1.74 -5.25 8.63
CA VAL A 36 -2.14 -5.98 7.44
C VAL A 36 -3.62 -6.33 7.59
N THR A 37 -4.45 -5.74 6.75
CA THR A 37 -5.88 -6.03 6.69
C THR A 37 -6.18 -6.66 5.34
N LEU A 38 -6.82 -7.83 5.35
CA LEU A 38 -7.37 -8.50 4.16
C LEU A 38 -8.88 -8.25 4.20
N SER A 39 -9.39 -7.26 3.48
CA SER A 39 -10.82 -6.87 3.47
C SER A 39 -11.17 -6.15 2.16
N ASP A 40 -12.47 -6.01 1.86
CA ASP A 40 -12.99 -5.40 0.64
C ASP A 40 -12.25 -4.15 0.15
N ALA A 41 -12.13 -4.04 -1.18
CA ALA A 41 -11.49 -2.95 -1.90
C ALA A 41 -11.86 -1.55 -1.36
N SER A 42 -10.86 -0.75 -1.01
CA SER A 42 -11.07 0.61 -0.50
C SER A 42 -11.56 1.60 -1.58
N ASP A 43 -12.12 2.74 -1.16
CA ASP A 43 -12.49 3.84 -2.07
C ASP A 43 -11.34 4.30 -2.98
N GLU A 44 -10.09 4.25 -2.49
CA GLU A 44 -8.90 4.59 -3.29
C GLU A 44 -8.70 3.62 -4.46
N ILE A 45 -8.95 2.33 -4.26
CA ILE A 45 -8.88 1.32 -5.32
C ILE A 45 -9.98 1.54 -6.37
N ASN A 46 -11.20 1.86 -5.94
CA ASN A 46 -12.29 2.20 -6.86
C ASN A 46 -11.96 3.44 -7.70
N ALA A 47 -11.32 4.44 -7.11
CA ALA A 47 -10.83 5.61 -7.83
C ALA A 47 -9.77 5.21 -8.87
N ILE A 48 -8.85 4.30 -8.55
CA ILE A 48 -7.82 3.79 -9.48
C ILE A 48 -8.46 3.07 -10.67
N TYR A 49 -9.50 2.27 -10.47
CA TYR A 49 -10.24 1.67 -11.58
C TYR A 49 -10.90 2.72 -12.48
N ASN A 50 -11.54 3.75 -11.90
CA ASN A 50 -12.15 4.81 -12.70
C ASN A 50 -11.08 5.63 -13.46
N ILE A 51 -9.97 6.01 -12.81
CA ILE A 51 -8.85 6.71 -13.43
C ILE A 51 -8.24 5.86 -14.55
N GLY A 52 -8.06 4.56 -14.32
CA GLY A 52 -7.58 3.61 -15.31
C GLY A 52 -8.45 3.59 -16.56
N ALA A 53 -9.77 3.45 -16.39
CA ALA A 53 -10.72 3.43 -17.50
C ALA A 53 -10.75 4.77 -18.28
N GLN A 54 -10.68 5.90 -17.58
CA GLN A 54 -10.65 7.22 -18.22
C GLN A 54 -9.34 7.47 -18.96
N LYS A 55 -8.20 7.05 -18.41
CA LYS A 55 -6.89 7.18 -19.06
C LYS A 55 -6.81 6.32 -20.31
N LEU A 56 -7.24 5.07 -20.28
CA LEU A 56 -7.29 4.21 -21.46
C LEU A 56 -8.10 4.81 -22.62
N ARG A 57 -9.20 5.50 -22.30
CA ARG A 57 -10.04 6.21 -23.28
C ARG A 57 -9.41 7.48 -23.87
N THR A 58 -8.44 8.08 -23.18
CA THR A 58 -7.89 9.41 -23.50
C THR A 58 -6.39 9.40 -23.81
N SER A 59 -5.70 8.29 -23.58
CA SER A 59 -4.25 8.20 -23.66
C SER A 59 -3.73 7.97 -25.07
N THR A 60 -2.88 8.89 -25.53
CA THR A 60 -1.83 8.60 -26.52
C THR A 60 -0.71 7.82 -25.81
N THR A 61 -0.37 6.61 -26.29
CA THR A 61 0.71 5.76 -25.77
C THR A 61 1.94 6.56 -25.35
N SER A 62 2.28 6.54 -24.05
CA SER A 62 3.42 7.29 -23.52
C SER A 62 4.75 6.69 -23.98
N SER A 63 5.68 7.57 -24.34
CA SER A 63 6.96 7.32 -25.05
C SER A 63 8.03 6.54 -24.27
N ASN A 64 7.70 5.95 -23.11
CA ASN A 64 8.67 5.23 -22.30
C ASN A 64 8.72 3.76 -22.74
N SER A 65 9.62 3.47 -23.68
CA SER A 65 9.69 2.21 -24.43
C SER A 65 9.73 0.98 -23.53
N GLN A 66 10.39 1.06 -22.37
CA GLN A 66 10.58 -0.11 -21.49
C GLN A 66 9.36 -0.39 -20.61
N LEU A 67 8.77 0.63 -19.98
CA LEU A 67 7.51 0.50 -19.24
C LEU A 67 6.38 0.08 -20.17
N ALA A 68 6.26 0.71 -21.35
CA ALA A 68 5.25 0.35 -22.34
C ALA A 68 5.44 -1.08 -22.86
N TYR A 69 6.68 -1.52 -23.08
CA TYR A 69 6.98 -2.91 -23.46
C TYR A 69 6.60 -3.90 -22.36
N LEU A 70 6.95 -3.62 -21.10
CA LEU A 70 6.55 -4.45 -19.97
C LEU A 70 5.05 -4.49 -19.80
N MET A 71 4.34 -3.36 -19.94
CA MET A 71 2.88 -3.31 -19.87
C MET A 71 2.28 -4.18 -20.98
N SER A 72 2.77 -4.04 -22.22
CA SER A 72 2.34 -4.86 -23.36
C SER A 72 2.60 -6.36 -23.14
N ALA A 73 3.76 -6.71 -22.61
CA ALA A 73 4.10 -8.10 -22.28
C ALA A 73 3.21 -8.66 -21.16
N ASN A 74 2.95 -7.84 -20.14
CA ASN A 74 2.07 -8.21 -19.05
C ASN A 74 0.62 -8.34 -19.51
N LEU A 75 0.13 -7.55 -20.48
CA LEU A 75 -1.23 -7.65 -21.02
C LEU A 75 -1.59 -9.07 -21.47
N HIS A 76 -0.62 -9.84 -21.95
CA HIS A 76 -0.86 -11.21 -22.41
C HIS A 76 -0.85 -12.25 -21.27
N GLN A 77 -0.51 -11.84 -20.04
CA GLN A 77 -0.45 -12.68 -18.85
C GLN A 77 -1.75 -12.60 -18.03
N SER A 78 -1.92 -13.51 -17.07
CA SER A 78 -3.03 -13.48 -16.10
C SER A 78 -3.00 -12.23 -15.23
N VAL A 79 -4.16 -11.80 -14.70
CA VAL A 79 -4.28 -10.60 -13.86
C VAL A 79 -3.37 -10.67 -12.62
N SER A 80 -3.21 -11.86 -12.02
CA SER A 80 -2.34 -12.05 -10.86
C SER A 80 -0.91 -11.58 -11.13
N VAL A 81 -0.29 -12.03 -12.22
CA VAL A 81 1.10 -11.71 -12.58
C VAL A 81 1.26 -10.41 -13.38
N SER A 82 0.17 -9.70 -13.64
CA SER A 82 0.16 -8.58 -14.58
C SER A 82 0.96 -7.34 -14.18
N PHE A 83 1.39 -7.27 -12.93
CA PHE A 83 2.24 -6.20 -12.43
C PHE A 83 3.69 -6.65 -12.23
N GLN A 84 4.06 -7.83 -12.73
CA GLN A 84 5.40 -8.35 -12.61
C GLN A 84 6.39 -7.47 -13.39
N GLY A 85 7.40 -6.98 -12.70
CA GLY A 85 8.40 -6.02 -13.20
C GLY A 85 7.90 -4.57 -13.34
N LEU A 86 6.58 -4.34 -13.40
CA LEU A 86 6.01 -2.99 -13.56
C LEU A 86 6.20 -2.14 -12.31
N GLY A 87 5.99 -2.72 -11.13
CA GLY A 87 6.14 -2.00 -9.87
C GLY A 87 7.57 -1.49 -9.67
N LYS A 88 8.57 -2.35 -9.91
CA LYS A 88 9.98 -1.97 -9.86
C LYS A 88 10.33 -0.93 -10.93
N ALA A 89 9.95 -1.18 -12.18
CA ALA A 89 10.27 -0.26 -13.28
C ALA A 89 9.70 1.14 -13.04
N LEU A 90 8.51 1.23 -12.45
CA LEU A 90 7.85 2.49 -12.14
C LEU A 90 8.55 3.25 -11.00
N LEU A 91 8.96 2.57 -9.92
CA LEU A 91 9.74 3.21 -8.85
C LEU A 91 11.18 3.55 -9.30
N LEU A 92 11.76 2.78 -10.21
CA LEU A 92 13.03 3.15 -10.83
C LEU A 92 12.88 4.33 -11.80
N GLN A 93 11.72 4.48 -12.44
CA GLN A 93 11.44 5.66 -13.26
C GLN A 93 11.48 6.94 -12.41
N LEU A 94 10.97 6.92 -11.17
CA LEU A 94 11.12 8.03 -10.21
C LEU A 94 12.58 8.39 -9.92
N LYS A 95 13.49 7.40 -9.99
CA LYS A 95 14.94 7.61 -9.83
C LYS A 95 15.57 8.35 -11.01
N ASP A 96 15.06 8.13 -12.22
CA ASP A 96 15.55 8.80 -13.43
C ASP A 96 14.81 10.12 -13.70
N ASP A 97 13.53 10.19 -13.34
CA ASP A 97 12.67 11.37 -13.44
C ASP A 97 11.67 11.40 -12.26
N PRO A 98 11.89 12.24 -11.23
CA PRO A 98 11.05 12.29 -10.04
C PRO A 98 9.71 13.03 -10.23
N ASN A 99 9.34 13.40 -11.46
CA ASN A 99 8.08 14.11 -11.74
C ASN A 99 6.88 13.15 -11.87
N ASP A 100 5.70 13.76 -11.95
CA ASP A 100 4.46 13.06 -12.25
C ASP A 100 4.54 12.33 -13.58
N PHE A 101 4.21 11.04 -13.56
CA PHE A 101 4.24 10.20 -14.74
C PHE A 101 2.90 9.49 -14.92
N SER A 102 2.49 9.32 -16.17
CA SER A 102 1.38 8.44 -16.48
C SER A 102 1.56 7.77 -17.83
N SER A 103 1.39 6.45 -17.84
CA SER A 103 1.37 5.64 -19.04
C SER A 103 0.18 4.71 -19.04
N ALA A 104 -0.36 4.48 -20.22
CA ALA A 104 -1.48 3.59 -20.44
C ALA A 104 -1.21 2.84 -21.74
N VAL A 105 -1.44 1.54 -21.72
CA VAL A 105 -1.36 0.66 -22.87
C VAL A 105 -2.70 -0.04 -22.98
N ALA A 106 -3.43 0.29 -24.05
CA ALA A 106 -4.70 -0.35 -24.35
C ALA A 106 -4.48 -1.78 -24.83
N SER A 107 -5.34 -2.69 -24.39
CA SER A 107 -5.44 -4.04 -24.97
C SER A 107 -5.98 -3.95 -26.38
N PRO A 108 -5.39 -4.65 -27.36
CA PRO A 108 -6.10 -4.98 -28.58
C PRO A 108 -7.38 -5.74 -28.21
N VAL A 109 -8.51 -5.38 -28.82
CA VAL A 109 -9.84 -6.02 -28.64
C VAL A 109 -9.83 -7.56 -28.79
N ASP A 110 -8.78 -8.12 -29.39
CA ASP A 110 -8.61 -9.54 -29.69
C ASP A 110 -7.73 -10.31 -28.68
N VAL A 111 -7.18 -9.68 -27.63
CA VAL A 111 -6.37 -10.38 -26.61
C VAL A 111 -7.29 -11.14 -25.66
N GLN A 112 -7.81 -12.26 -26.16
CA GLN A 112 -8.66 -13.18 -25.43
C GLN A 112 -7.79 -14.09 -24.54
N VAL A 113 -7.36 -13.56 -23.39
CA VAL A 113 -6.77 -14.40 -22.33
C VAL A 113 -7.90 -15.26 -21.77
N SER A 114 -7.88 -16.55 -22.12
CA SER A 114 -8.91 -17.51 -21.73
C SER A 114 -8.96 -17.65 -20.20
N GLY A 115 -10.04 -17.17 -19.57
CA GLY A 115 -10.32 -17.33 -18.12
C GLY A 115 -10.27 -16.06 -17.26
N ASP A 116 -9.68 -14.96 -17.74
CA ASP A 116 -9.40 -13.75 -16.95
C ASP A 116 -10.12 -12.48 -17.46
N ASN A 117 -10.95 -12.57 -18.50
CA ASN A 117 -11.58 -11.40 -19.17
C ASN A 117 -12.40 -10.49 -18.25
N ASP A 118 -12.91 -11.03 -17.16
CA ASP A 118 -13.74 -10.31 -16.19
C ASP A 118 -12.93 -9.87 -14.95
N LYS A 119 -11.64 -10.27 -14.88
CA LYS A 119 -10.76 -9.93 -13.76
C LYS A 119 -10.09 -8.58 -14.00
N ALA A 120 -10.08 -7.76 -12.97
CA ALA A 120 -9.40 -6.48 -12.94
C ALA A 120 -8.54 -6.41 -11.67
N ALA A 121 -7.40 -5.76 -11.75
CA ALA A 121 -6.56 -5.54 -10.57
C ALA A 121 -6.13 -4.09 -10.46
N ALA A 122 -5.98 -3.63 -9.23
CA ALA A 122 -5.53 -2.30 -8.92
C ALA A 122 -4.54 -2.36 -7.76
N VAL A 123 -3.51 -1.54 -7.84
CA VAL A 123 -2.48 -1.39 -6.83
C VAL A 123 -2.30 0.09 -6.57
N ALA A 124 -2.43 0.49 -5.31
CA ALA A 124 -2.09 1.81 -4.80
C ALA A 124 -0.87 1.67 -3.89
N LEU A 125 0.17 2.46 -4.11
CA LEU A 125 1.30 2.57 -3.19
C LEU A 125 1.47 4.04 -2.83
N GLY A 126 1.23 4.39 -1.57
CA GLY A 126 1.46 5.69 -0.99
C GLY A 126 2.75 5.70 -0.19
N ILE A 127 3.62 6.67 -0.43
CA ILE A 127 4.85 6.86 0.34
C ILE A 127 4.86 8.30 0.83
N VAL A 128 5.08 8.50 2.13
CA VAL A 128 5.22 9.82 2.73
C VAL A 128 6.64 9.96 3.23
N THR A 129 7.34 10.99 2.79
CA THR A 129 8.70 11.30 3.25
C THR A 129 8.66 12.11 4.56
N GLN A 130 9.77 12.13 5.28
CA GLN A 130 9.93 12.96 6.48
C GLN A 130 9.87 14.46 6.17
N SER A 131 10.25 14.85 4.95
CA SER A 131 10.08 16.23 4.46
C SER A 131 8.62 16.61 4.22
N GLY A 132 7.72 15.62 4.17
CA GLY A 132 6.29 15.80 3.96
C GLY A 132 5.82 15.62 2.52
N VAL A 133 6.73 15.22 1.62
CA VAL A 133 6.42 14.89 0.22
C VAL A 133 5.63 13.59 0.20
N LYS A 134 4.60 13.53 -0.66
CA LYS A 134 3.74 12.36 -0.83
C LYS A 134 3.85 11.84 -2.25
N VAL A 135 4.26 10.59 -2.38
CA VAL A 135 4.35 9.89 -3.66
C VAL A 135 3.22 8.87 -3.72
N SER A 136 2.33 9.05 -4.68
CA SER A 136 1.19 8.16 -4.93
C SER A 136 1.42 7.43 -6.25
N VAL A 137 1.64 6.14 -6.14
CA VAL A 137 1.79 5.21 -7.25
C VAL A 137 0.47 4.48 -7.43
N SER A 138 -0.03 4.43 -8.65
CA SER A 138 -1.27 3.74 -8.99
C SER A 138 -1.08 2.88 -10.24
N LEU A 139 -1.30 1.59 -10.11
CA LEU A 139 -1.36 0.66 -11.24
C LEU A 139 -2.77 0.10 -11.33
N SER A 140 -3.32 0.07 -12.53
CA SER A 140 -4.64 -0.50 -12.82
C SER A 140 -4.50 -1.41 -14.02
N ARG A 141 -4.98 -2.64 -13.90
CA ARG A 141 -5.22 -3.55 -15.01
C ARG A 141 -6.71 -3.79 -15.15
N GLN A 142 -7.20 -3.55 -16.35
CA GLN A 142 -8.58 -3.81 -16.75
C GLN A 142 -8.60 -4.55 -18.09
N GLN A 143 -9.77 -5.00 -18.51
CA GLN A 143 -9.94 -5.67 -19.79
C GLN A 143 -9.47 -4.81 -20.97
N ASP A 144 -9.69 -3.49 -20.86
CA ASP A 144 -9.35 -2.51 -21.88
C ASP A 144 -7.83 -2.19 -21.90
N GLY A 145 -7.04 -2.68 -20.94
CA GLY A 145 -5.59 -2.47 -20.89
C GLY A 145 -4.98 -2.26 -19.49
N ILE A 146 -3.72 -1.81 -19.45
CA ILE A 146 -2.99 -1.50 -18.21
C ILE A 146 -2.68 0.00 -18.16
N VAL A 147 -2.81 0.59 -16.98
CA VAL A 147 -2.47 1.96 -16.66
C VAL A 147 -1.51 1.98 -15.48
N ALA A 148 -0.50 2.83 -15.58
CA ALA A 148 0.50 3.08 -14.58
C ALA A 148 0.62 4.58 -14.37
N GLN A 149 0.59 5.03 -13.12
CA GLN A 149 0.65 6.44 -12.76
C GLN A 149 1.51 6.63 -11.51
N ILE A 150 2.24 7.74 -11.51
CA ILE A 150 2.96 8.29 -10.38
C ILE A 150 2.49 9.73 -10.24
N GLN A 151 2.15 10.12 -9.03
CA GLN A 151 1.89 11.51 -8.66
C GLN A 151 2.70 11.84 -7.43
N THR A 152 3.49 12.90 -7.51
CA THR A 152 4.20 13.49 -6.39
C THR A 152 3.45 14.74 -5.95
N SER A 153 3.31 14.92 -4.65
CA SER A 153 2.57 16.04 -4.07
C SER A 153 3.31 16.55 -2.85
N HIS A 154 3.02 17.80 -2.47
CA HIS A 154 3.63 18.48 -1.31
C HIS A 154 5.13 18.82 -1.45
N GLY A 155 5.66 18.86 -2.67
CA GLY A 155 7.04 19.27 -2.96
C GLY A 155 7.70 18.34 -3.96
N ASP A 156 8.97 18.62 -4.26
CA ASP A 156 9.84 17.77 -5.05
C ASP A 156 10.63 16.83 -4.14
N LEU A 157 10.93 15.63 -4.64
CA LEU A 157 11.76 14.65 -3.92
C LEU A 157 13.24 15.04 -4.00
N ASP A 158 13.94 14.98 -2.88
CA ASP A 158 15.39 15.13 -2.84
C ASP A 158 16.13 13.83 -3.23
N GLU A 159 17.43 13.91 -3.50
CA GLU A 159 18.23 12.75 -3.93
C GLU A 159 18.21 11.59 -2.93
N ASN A 160 18.21 11.87 -1.63
CA ASN A 160 18.13 10.86 -0.57
C ASN A 160 16.74 10.22 -0.52
N GLU A 161 15.67 11.02 -0.69
CA GLU A 161 14.30 10.52 -0.76
C GLU A 161 14.08 9.62 -1.98
N VAL A 162 14.56 10.06 -3.15
CA VAL A 162 14.52 9.27 -4.38
C VAL A 162 15.30 7.97 -4.22
N LEU A 163 16.48 8.00 -3.59
CA LEU A 163 17.26 6.79 -3.29
C LEU A 163 16.50 5.85 -2.36
N ALA A 164 15.87 6.36 -1.30
CA ALA A 164 15.07 5.54 -0.38
C ALA A 164 13.87 4.90 -1.09
N ILE A 165 13.14 5.65 -1.93
CA ILE A 165 12.00 5.16 -2.71
C ILE A 165 12.47 4.11 -3.73
N SER A 166 13.57 4.34 -4.42
CA SER A 166 14.13 3.38 -5.38
C SER A 166 14.61 2.10 -4.68
N GLY A 167 15.08 2.19 -3.42
CA GLY A 167 15.40 1.04 -2.58
C GLY A 167 14.18 0.19 -2.23
N LEU A 168 12.97 0.79 -2.21
CA LEU A 168 11.72 0.06 -2.05
C LEU A 168 11.24 -0.62 -3.34
N ALA A 169 11.85 -0.34 -4.50
CA ALA A 169 11.42 -0.90 -5.77
C ALA A 169 11.47 -2.43 -5.79
N ASP A 170 12.55 -3.02 -5.26
CA ASP A 170 12.68 -4.47 -5.14
C ASP A 170 11.69 -5.06 -4.12
N ALA A 171 11.47 -4.38 -3.00
CA ALA A 171 10.52 -4.81 -1.98
C ALA A 171 9.06 -4.76 -2.46
N PHE A 172 8.69 -3.69 -3.16
CA PHE A 172 7.37 -3.54 -3.77
C PHE A 172 7.13 -4.62 -4.82
N GLN A 173 8.14 -4.90 -5.66
CA GLN A 173 8.05 -5.96 -6.64
C GLN A 173 7.95 -7.35 -5.99
N ALA A 174 8.68 -7.58 -4.89
CA ALA A 174 8.60 -8.82 -4.13
C ALA A 174 7.22 -9.02 -3.48
N ALA A 175 6.57 -7.95 -3.03
CA ALA A 175 5.20 -8.00 -2.51
C ALA A 175 4.19 -8.39 -3.61
N LEU A 176 4.32 -7.79 -4.80
CA LEU A 176 3.50 -8.13 -5.96
C LEU A 176 3.75 -9.56 -6.46
N ASP A 177 5.02 -9.99 -6.50
CA ASP A 177 5.41 -11.34 -6.89
C ASP A 177 4.88 -12.39 -5.89
N GLY A 178 4.98 -12.10 -4.59
CA GLY A 178 4.40 -12.93 -3.54
C GLY A 178 2.88 -13.04 -3.64
N LEU A 179 2.17 -11.94 -3.90
CA LEU A 179 0.73 -11.95 -4.17
C LEU A 179 0.35 -12.78 -5.41
N SER A 180 1.25 -12.83 -6.40
CA SER A 180 1.08 -13.59 -7.65
C SER A 180 1.52 -15.04 -7.54
N ALA A 181 2.27 -15.40 -6.48
CA ALA A 181 2.80 -16.73 -6.29
C ALA A 181 1.69 -17.77 -6.09
N GLN A 182 2.00 -19.03 -6.41
CA GLN A 182 1.10 -20.17 -6.22
C GLN A 182 1.81 -21.16 -5.27
N PRO A 183 1.49 -21.18 -3.96
CA PRO A 183 0.46 -20.41 -3.27
C PRO A 183 0.85 -18.94 -3.00
N PRO A 184 -0.12 -18.02 -2.81
CA PRO A 184 0.16 -16.60 -2.54
C PRO A 184 0.89 -16.44 -1.21
N VAL A 185 1.94 -15.61 -1.20
CA VAL A 185 2.75 -15.28 -0.03
C VAL A 185 2.75 -13.78 0.18
N VAL A 186 2.48 -13.34 1.41
CA VAL A 186 2.56 -11.93 1.77
C VAL A 186 4.03 -11.58 2.04
N ASN A 187 4.71 -11.01 1.04
CA ASN A 187 6.13 -10.62 1.13
C ASN A 187 6.29 -9.09 1.19
N ILE A 188 5.95 -8.52 2.33
CA ILE A 188 6.01 -7.07 2.62
C ILE A 188 7.20 -6.69 3.51
N ASP A 189 8.07 -7.66 3.84
CA ASP A 189 9.15 -7.48 4.81
C ASP A 189 10.10 -6.36 4.36
N GLY A 190 10.47 -6.33 3.08
CA GLY A 190 11.28 -5.24 2.52
C GLY A 190 10.59 -3.86 2.54
N LEU A 191 9.26 -3.81 2.60
CA LEU A 191 8.47 -2.57 2.75
C LEU A 191 8.35 -2.13 4.22
N THR A 192 8.84 -2.92 5.18
CA THR A 192 8.94 -2.54 6.61
C THR A 192 10.32 -2.00 6.96
N GLN A 193 11.35 -2.40 6.21
CA GLN A 193 12.76 -2.07 6.47
C GLN A 193 13.18 -0.73 5.85
N PHE A 194 12.24 0.14 5.52
CA PHE A 194 12.58 1.46 5.00
C PHE A 194 13.33 2.30 6.02
N ASP A 195 14.17 3.20 5.52
CA ASP A 195 14.85 4.16 6.36
C ASP A 195 13.82 5.13 6.95
N ASN A 196 13.48 4.91 8.22
CA ASN A 196 12.51 5.71 8.95
C ASN A 196 13.01 7.15 9.21
N THR A 197 14.29 7.45 8.94
CA THR A 197 14.84 8.80 9.01
C THR A 197 14.58 9.61 7.73
N ILE A 198 14.22 8.94 6.63
CA ILE A 198 13.92 9.55 5.32
C ILE A 198 12.44 9.39 4.99
N LEU A 199 11.87 8.21 5.21
CA LEU A 199 10.47 7.90 4.95
C LEU A 199 9.68 7.84 6.25
N LYS A 200 8.53 8.49 6.26
CA LYS A 200 7.61 8.57 7.39
C LYS A 200 6.61 7.42 7.38
N SER A 201 6.02 7.13 6.22
CA SER A 201 5.06 6.03 6.05
C SER A 201 5.13 5.42 4.67
N VAL A 202 4.75 4.15 4.61
CA VAL A 202 4.57 3.37 3.38
C VAL A 202 3.25 2.62 3.50
N ASP A 203 2.38 2.87 2.54
CA ASP A 203 1.02 2.36 2.45
C ASP A 203 0.89 1.61 1.13
N LEU A 204 0.64 0.30 1.18
CA LEU A 204 0.42 -0.52 -0.01
C LEU A 204 -0.98 -1.10 0.05
N ASN A 205 -1.79 -0.81 -0.96
CA ASN A 205 -3.10 -1.38 -1.11
C ASN A 205 -3.22 -2.08 -2.46
N THR A 206 -3.72 -3.30 -2.47
CA THR A 206 -3.90 -4.11 -3.67
C THR A 206 -5.31 -4.67 -3.68
N ASP A 207 -5.94 -4.72 -4.84
CA ASP A 207 -7.21 -5.38 -5.09
C ASP A 207 -7.15 -6.15 -6.39
N VAL A 208 -7.72 -7.34 -6.37
CA VAL A 208 -8.00 -8.16 -7.53
C VAL A 208 -9.47 -8.53 -7.42
N ARG A 209 -10.25 -8.15 -8.43
CA ARG A 209 -11.68 -8.42 -8.49
C ARG A 209 -12.05 -9.11 -9.78
N GLN A 210 -13.19 -9.78 -9.76
CA GLN A 210 -13.86 -10.33 -10.91
C GLN A 210 -15.26 -9.73 -10.98
N GLY A 211 -15.46 -8.83 -11.94
CA GLY A 211 -16.69 -8.05 -12.05
C GLY A 211 -16.88 -7.17 -10.82
N ASN A 212 -17.91 -7.46 -10.03
CA ASN A 212 -18.25 -6.74 -8.80
C ASN A 212 -17.71 -7.42 -7.53
N ASP A 213 -17.08 -8.59 -7.64
CA ASP A 213 -16.63 -9.38 -6.50
C ASP A 213 -15.12 -9.21 -6.29
N SER A 214 -14.70 -8.74 -5.11
CA SER A 214 -13.28 -8.66 -4.76
C SER A 214 -12.78 -10.06 -4.40
N LEU A 215 -11.89 -10.60 -5.22
CA LEU A 215 -11.31 -11.93 -5.02
C LEU A 215 -10.19 -11.90 -3.98
N GLN A 216 -9.40 -10.83 -4.01
CA GLN A 216 -8.23 -10.70 -3.15
C GLN A 216 -7.89 -9.23 -2.98
N SER A 217 -7.94 -8.77 -1.74
CA SER A 217 -7.41 -7.45 -1.39
C SER A 217 -6.44 -7.53 -0.22
N LEU A 218 -5.38 -6.74 -0.32
CA LEU A 218 -4.33 -6.59 0.68
C LEU A 218 -4.16 -5.11 0.96
N ASN A 219 -4.47 -4.68 2.18
CA ASN A 219 -4.11 -3.36 2.66
C ASN A 219 -3.00 -3.49 3.70
N TYR A 220 -1.84 -2.98 3.36
CA TYR A 220 -0.67 -2.82 4.21
C TYR A 220 -0.45 -1.35 4.50
N GLN A 221 -0.24 -1.04 5.76
CA GLN A 221 0.17 0.29 6.19
C GLN A 221 1.29 0.12 7.22
N SER A 222 2.39 0.81 6.97
CA SER A 222 3.51 0.92 7.88
C SER A 222 3.85 2.38 8.03
N ASP A 223 3.53 2.91 9.20
CA ASP A 223 3.71 4.31 9.53
C ASP A 223 4.44 4.41 10.87
N ASN A 224 5.22 5.47 11.03
CA ASN A 224 5.98 5.73 12.25
C ASN A 224 5.10 6.30 13.40
N VAL A 225 3.82 6.58 13.17
CA VAL A 225 2.93 7.15 14.20
C VAL A 225 2.42 6.05 15.12
N SER A 226 3.00 6.02 16.32
CA SER A 226 2.39 5.39 17.49
C SER A 226 0.97 5.93 17.67
N ARG A 227 -0.03 5.05 17.65
CA ARG A 227 -1.33 5.35 18.27
C ARG A 227 -1.08 5.50 19.77
N GLY A 228 -1.11 6.74 20.24
CA GLY A 228 -1.27 7.06 21.67
C GLY A 228 -2.63 6.64 22.19
#